data_AF-A0A842P872-F1
#
_entry.id   AF-A0A842P872-F1
#
_cell.length_a   1.000
_cell.length_b   1.000
_cell.length_c   1.000
_cell.angle_alpha   90.00
_cell.angle_beta   90.00
_cell.angle_gamma   90.00
#
_symmetry.space_group_name_H-M   'P 1'
#
loop_
_entity.id
_entity.type
_entity.pdbx_description
1 polymer ?
#
loop_
_entity_poly.entity_id
_entity_poly.type
_entity_poly.pdbx_seq_one_letter_code
_entity_poly.pdbx_strand_id
1 'polypeptide(L)'
;MSVKEAFGKRIMDKRTLIAIVVIAILWRTGISLNGVIDFRESLCSGMALFIMGWAVFAYIFLMSRELKGWSELNKIYQWIAVGLVAINVYVIVYYAMRWYRLAGLGGVVEVEVPLDFLFRGVRYIVLVVFYCVMVWLAKYLKKVHGDYQLLFKEESKV
;
A
#
# COMPACT_ATOMS: atom_id res chain seq x y z
N MET A 1 3.49 -2.75 -26.70
CA MET A 1 3.47 -2.73 -25.22
C MET A 1 2.90 -1.41 -24.77
N SER A 2 1.77 -1.43 -24.08
CA SER A 2 1.14 -0.21 -23.57
C SER A 2 1.96 0.35 -22.40
N VAL A 3 2.07 1.67 -22.28
CA VAL A 3 2.77 2.35 -21.16
C VAL A 3 2.27 1.84 -19.80
N LYS A 4 0.99 1.43 -19.72
CA LYS A 4 0.37 0.82 -18.53
C LYS A 4 0.97 -0.52 -18.15
N GLU A 5 1.30 -1.37 -19.13
CA GLU A 5 1.94 -2.67 -18.92
C GLU A 5 3.39 -2.51 -18.46
N ALA A 6 4.10 -1.53 -19.04
CA ALA A 6 5.49 -1.23 -18.66
C ALA A 6 5.57 -0.65 -17.24
N PHE A 7 4.67 0.27 -16.88
CA PHE A 7 4.61 0.84 -15.53
C PHE A 7 4.23 -0.21 -14.48
N GLY A 8 3.23 -1.04 -14.77
CA GLY A 8 2.85 -2.16 -13.90
C GLY A 8 4.01 -3.12 -13.68
N LYS A 9 4.69 -3.54 -14.75
CA LYS A 9 5.83 -4.47 -14.67
C LYS A 9 7.01 -3.90 -13.87
N ARG A 10 7.26 -2.59 -13.95
CA ARG A 10 8.39 -1.92 -13.27
C ARG A 10 8.12 -1.66 -11.78
N ILE A 11 6.89 -1.26 -11.42
CA ILE A 11 6.46 -1.18 -10.01
C ILE A 11 6.47 -2.58 -9.37
N MET A 12 6.17 -3.61 -10.14
CA MET A 12 6.11 -5.01 -9.70
C MET A 12 7.47 -5.71 -9.50
N ASP A 13 8.60 -5.04 -9.71
CA ASP A 13 9.91 -5.65 -9.42
C ASP A 13 10.13 -5.69 -7.90
N LYS A 14 10.65 -6.81 -7.39
CA LYS A 14 11.01 -6.97 -5.97
C LYS A 14 11.99 -5.87 -5.54
N ARG A 15 12.87 -5.44 -6.46
CA ARG A 15 13.81 -4.33 -6.26
C ARG A 15 13.10 -3.00 -6.05
N THR A 16 12.01 -2.73 -6.78
CA THR A 16 11.22 -1.51 -6.65
C THR A 16 10.46 -1.48 -5.33
N LEU A 17 9.89 -2.61 -4.88
CA LEU A 17 9.23 -2.69 -3.57
C LEU A 17 10.22 -2.45 -2.43
N ILE A 18 11.42 -3.04 -2.50
CA ILE A 18 12.49 -2.78 -1.51
C ILE A 18 12.89 -1.30 -1.55
N ALA A 19 13.05 -0.72 -2.74
CA ALA A 19 13.38 0.70 -2.88
C ALA A 19 12.31 1.60 -2.26
N ILE A 20 11.02 1.29 -2.44
CA ILE A 20 9.91 2.05 -1.82
C ILE A 20 10.02 1.99 -0.29
N VAL A 21 10.27 0.81 0.30
CA VAL A 21 10.44 0.67 1.75
C VAL A 21 11.65 1.45 2.25
N VAL A 22 12.79 1.37 1.56
CA VAL A 22 14.01 2.12 1.92
C VAL A 22 13.75 3.63 1.85
N ILE A 23 13.14 4.12 0.78
CA ILE A 23 12.78 5.53 0.62
C ILE A 23 11.82 5.97 1.73
N ALA A 24 10.84 5.14 2.10
CA ALA A 24 9.91 5.45 3.19
C ALA A 24 10.60 5.55 4.56
N ILE A 25 11.57 4.67 4.83
CA ILE A 25 12.39 4.74 6.05
C ILE A 25 13.24 6.02 6.03
N LEU A 26 13.97 6.29 4.94
CA LEU A 26 14.81 7.48 4.79
C LEU A 26 14.00 8.78 4.93
N TRP A 27 12.82 8.84 4.31
CA TRP A 27 11.89 9.95 4.44
C TRP A 27 11.49 10.19 5.90
N ARG A 28 11.19 9.11 6.64
CA ARG A 28 10.84 9.21 8.06
C ARG A 28 12.00 9.58 8.95
N THR A 29 13.20 9.07 8.68
CA THR A 29 14.42 9.48 9.38
C THR A 29 14.70 10.96 9.13
N GLY A 30 14.57 11.43 7.89
CA GLY A 30 14.77 12.84 7.53
C GLY A 30 13.83 13.79 8.26
N ILE A 31 12.52 13.49 8.25
CA ILE A 31 11.51 14.28 8.98
C ILE A 31 11.73 14.22 10.51
N SER A 32 12.21 13.09 11.02
CA SER A 32 12.47 12.91 12.45
C SER A 32 13.60 13.79 12.99
N LEU A 33 14.52 14.25 12.15
CA LEU A 33 15.69 15.04 12.59
C LEU A 33 15.32 16.46 13.04
N ASN A 34 14.21 17.01 12.52
CA ASN A 34 13.77 18.37 12.84
C ASN A 34 13.02 18.48 14.17
N GLY A 35 12.68 17.37 14.82
CA GLY A 35 11.97 17.31 16.11
C GLY A 35 10.49 17.74 16.05
N VAL A 36 10.12 18.61 15.10
CA VAL A 36 8.76 19.13 14.88
C VAL A 36 8.32 18.73 13.48
N ILE A 37 7.16 18.07 13.37
CA ILE A 37 6.58 17.72 12.06
C ILE A 37 5.71 18.86 11.58
N ASP A 38 6.11 19.49 10.48
CA ASP A 38 5.30 20.53 9.86
C ASP A 38 4.02 19.93 9.25
N PHE A 39 2.96 20.73 9.20
CA PHE A 39 1.69 20.38 8.55
C PHE A 39 1.92 19.89 7.11
N ARG A 40 2.88 20.49 6.40
CA ARG A 40 3.25 20.12 5.02
C ARG A 40 3.87 18.73 4.93
N GLU A 41 4.72 18.35 5.88
CA GLU A 41 5.35 17.03 5.93
C GLU A 41 4.32 15.93 6.25
N SER A 42 3.36 16.26 7.13
CA SER A 42 2.22 15.41 7.45
C SER A 42 1.28 15.23 6.25
N LEU A 43 0.98 16.31 5.52
CA LEU A 43 0.20 16.30 4.28
C LEU A 43 0.88 15.42 3.22
N CYS A 44 2.17 15.65 2.94
CA CYS A 44 2.91 14.88 1.95
C CYS A 44 2.91 13.37 2.27
N SER A 45 3.17 13.03 3.53
CA SER A 45 3.17 11.62 3.98
C SER A 45 1.78 10.98 3.87
N GLY A 46 0.72 11.71 4.22
CA GLY A 46 -0.66 11.22 4.12
C GLY A 46 -1.11 11.03 2.66
N MET A 47 -0.80 11.99 1.78
CA MET A 47 -1.09 11.88 0.35
C MET A 47 -0.33 10.69 -0.27
N ALA A 48 0.94 10.47 0.09
CA ALA A 48 1.71 9.34 -0.40
C ALA A 48 1.06 7.99 -0.03
N LEU A 49 0.62 7.83 1.22
CA LEU A 49 -0.08 6.61 1.66
C LEU A 49 -1.44 6.46 0.97
N PHE A 50 -2.18 7.55 0.78
CA PHE A 50 -3.46 7.53 0.08
C PHE A 50 -3.27 7.06 -1.37
N ILE A 51 -2.36 7.68 -2.11
CA ILE A 51 -2.06 7.29 -3.51
C ILE A 51 -1.61 5.84 -3.58
N MET A 52 -0.69 5.42 -2.70
CA MET A 52 -0.19 4.05 -2.66
C MET A 52 -1.32 3.06 -2.36
N GLY A 53 -2.13 3.30 -1.32
CA GLY A 53 -3.21 2.39 -0.92
C GLY A 53 -4.28 2.21 -2.00
N TRP A 54 -4.67 3.30 -2.68
CA TRP A 54 -5.63 3.21 -3.78
C TRP A 54 -5.03 2.59 -5.05
N ALA A 55 -3.75 2.83 -5.33
CA ALA A 55 -3.06 2.16 -6.43
C ALA A 55 -2.99 0.64 -6.23
N VAL A 56 -2.67 0.18 -5.01
CA VAL A 56 -2.67 -1.25 -4.66
C VAL A 56 -4.08 -1.83 -4.76
N PHE A 57 -5.11 -1.13 -4.26
CA PHE A 57 -6.50 -1.56 -4.40
C PHE A 57 -6.89 -1.73 -5.87
N ALA A 58 -6.63 -0.73 -6.71
CA ALA A 58 -6.91 -0.78 -8.15
C ALA A 58 -6.20 -1.96 -8.83
N TYR A 59 -4.94 -2.23 -8.46
CA TYR A 59 -4.19 -3.37 -8.98
C TYR A 59 -4.84 -4.71 -8.63
N ILE A 60 -5.20 -4.93 -7.36
CA ILE A 60 -5.84 -6.16 -6.90
C ILE A 60 -7.23 -6.33 -7.53
N PHE A 61 -7.98 -5.23 -7.67
CA PHE A 61 -9.28 -5.23 -8.34
C PHE A 61 -9.16 -5.61 -9.82
N LEU A 62 -8.20 -5.05 -10.55
CA LEU A 62 -7.94 -5.42 -11.94
C LEU A 62 -7.54 -6.90 -12.06
N MET A 63 -6.71 -7.39 -11.15
CA MET A 63 -6.30 -8.81 -11.14
C MET A 63 -7.49 -9.76 -10.88
N SER A 64 -8.39 -9.42 -9.96
CA SER A 64 -9.64 -10.16 -9.73
C SER A 64 -10.46 -10.31 -11.03
N ARG A 65 -10.52 -9.25 -11.85
CA ARG A 65 -11.24 -9.28 -13.13
C ARG A 65 -10.57 -10.12 -14.21
N GLU A 66 -9.24 -10.21 -14.22
CA GLU A 66 -8.47 -11.06 -15.14
C GLU A 66 -8.66 -12.55 -14.83
N LEU A 67 -8.93 -12.91 -13.57
CA LEU A 67 -8.99 -14.29 -13.07
C LEU A 67 -10.37 -14.97 -13.18
N LYS A 68 -11.24 -14.53 -14.11
CA LYS A 68 -12.63 -15.00 -14.27
C LYS A 68 -12.82 -16.52 -14.38
N GLY A 69 -11.77 -17.30 -14.69
CA GLY A 69 -11.84 -18.76 -14.85
C GLY A 69 -11.67 -19.58 -13.56
N TRP A 70 -11.17 -19.01 -12.46
CA TRP A 70 -10.93 -19.73 -11.20
C TRP A 70 -11.65 -19.05 -10.02
N SER A 71 -12.85 -19.56 -9.70
CA SER A 71 -13.76 -18.99 -8.68
C SER A 71 -13.08 -18.79 -7.32
N GLU A 72 -12.32 -19.79 -6.85
CA GLU A 72 -11.67 -19.74 -5.54
C GLU A 72 -10.57 -18.67 -5.46
N LEU A 73 -9.74 -18.54 -6.50
CA LEU A 73 -8.71 -17.51 -6.51
C LEU A 73 -9.33 -16.11 -6.62
N ASN A 74 -10.39 -15.96 -7.42
CA ASN A 74 -11.11 -14.69 -7.52
C ASN A 74 -11.70 -14.25 -6.16
N LYS A 75 -12.27 -15.19 -5.38
CA LYS A 75 -12.75 -14.90 -4.02
C LYS A 75 -11.61 -14.40 -3.12
N ILE A 76 -10.42 -15.00 -3.18
CA ILE A 76 -9.26 -14.55 -2.39
C ILE A 76 -8.90 -13.10 -2.73
N TYR A 77 -8.84 -12.74 -4.01
CA TYR A 77 -8.56 -11.36 -4.42
C TYR A 77 -9.65 -10.38 -3.95
N GLN A 78 -10.92 -10.78 -3.96
CA GLN A 78 -12.02 -9.97 -3.44
C GLN A 78 -11.90 -9.75 -1.93
N TRP A 79 -11.59 -10.79 -1.15
CA TRP A 79 -11.36 -10.65 0.29
C TRP A 79 -10.18 -9.74 0.61
N ILE A 80 -9.09 -9.85 -0.15
CA ILE A 80 -7.95 -8.94 -0.03
C ILE A 80 -8.36 -7.49 -0.36
N ALA A 81 -9.15 -7.29 -1.42
CA ALA A 81 -9.64 -5.98 -1.81
C ALA A 81 -10.52 -5.34 -0.72
N VAL A 82 -11.42 -6.11 -0.10
CA VAL A 82 -12.23 -5.66 1.05
C VAL A 82 -11.35 -5.25 2.23
N GLY A 83 -10.35 -6.06 2.57
CA GLY A 83 -9.38 -5.73 3.61
C GLY A 83 -8.60 -4.44 3.32
N LEU A 84 -8.18 -4.24 2.07
CA LEU A 84 -7.52 -3.01 1.62
C LEU A 84 -8.41 -1.77 1.75
N VAL A 85 -9.70 -1.89 1.45
CA VAL A 85 -10.65 -0.79 1.64
C VAL A 85 -10.71 -0.39 3.12
N ALA A 86 -10.81 -1.35 4.03
CA ALA A 86 -10.82 -1.07 5.48
C ALA A 86 -9.55 -0.33 5.92
N ILE A 87 -8.37 -0.76 5.46
CA ILE A 87 -7.10 -0.09 5.76
C ILE A 87 -7.03 1.31 5.12
N ASN A 88 -7.49 1.48 3.89
CA ASN A 88 -7.50 2.80 3.23
C ASN A 88 -8.45 3.78 3.94
N VAL A 89 -9.63 3.31 4.40
CA VAL A 89 -10.55 4.11 5.22
C VAL A 89 -9.87 4.51 6.54
N TYR A 90 -9.18 3.58 7.20
CA TYR A 90 -8.39 3.89 8.39
C TYR A 90 -7.35 5.00 8.12
N VAL A 91 -6.61 4.93 7.01
CA VAL A 91 -5.62 5.95 6.62
C VAL A 91 -6.29 7.31 6.44
N ILE A 92 -7.42 7.36 5.73
CA ILE A 92 -8.20 8.60 5.51
C ILE A 92 -8.62 9.21 6.84
N VAL A 93 -9.27 8.43 7.70
CA VAL A 93 -9.79 8.91 8.98
C VAL A 93 -8.64 9.40 9.87
N TYR A 94 -7.54 8.64 9.95
CA TYR A 94 -6.38 9.03 10.75
C TYR A 94 -5.76 10.35 10.27
N TYR A 95 -5.48 10.47 8.97
CA TYR A 95 -4.86 11.67 8.42
C TYR A 95 -5.81 12.87 8.39
N ALA A 96 -7.12 12.67 8.19
CA ALA A 96 -8.11 13.74 8.27
C ALA A 96 -8.19 14.33 9.69
N MET A 97 -8.31 13.48 10.72
CA MET A 97 -8.28 13.94 12.11
C MET A 97 -6.98 14.67 12.45
N ARG A 98 -5.86 14.19 11.90
CA ARG A 98 -4.55 14.80 12.11
C ARG A 98 -4.44 16.16 11.44
N TRP A 99 -4.85 16.29 10.19
CA TRP A 99 -4.84 17.58 9.50
C TRP A 99 -5.79 18.57 10.14
N TYR A 100 -6.93 18.12 10.65
CA TYR A 100 -7.86 18.94 11.42
C TYR A 100 -7.19 19.52 12.68
N ARG A 101 -6.49 18.70 13.47
CA ARG A 101 -5.73 19.14 14.65
C ARG A 101 -4.59 20.08 14.30
N LEU A 102 -3.77 19.74 13.30
CA LEU A 102 -2.62 20.54 12.88
C LEU A 102 -3.03 21.88 12.26
N ALA A 103 -4.23 21.97 11.69
CA ALA A 103 -4.79 23.23 11.19
C ALA A 103 -5.30 24.16 12.31
N GLY A 104 -5.19 23.77 13.59
CA GLY A 104 -5.67 24.55 14.73
C GLY A 104 -7.20 24.60 14.85
N LEU A 105 -7.92 23.84 14.03
CA LEU A 105 -9.37 23.72 14.07
C LEU A 105 -9.73 22.89 15.32
N GLY A 106 -10.29 23.53 16.33
CA GLY A 106 -10.71 22.90 17.59
C GLY A 106 -9.99 23.38 18.86
N GLY A 107 -9.06 24.34 18.77
CA GLY A 107 -8.43 24.96 19.95
C GLY A 107 -7.47 24.05 20.74
N VAL A 108 -7.17 22.85 20.23
CA VAL A 108 -6.27 21.88 20.85
C VAL A 108 -4.87 22.08 20.29
N VAL A 109 -3.98 22.69 21.08
CA VAL A 109 -2.54 22.68 20.81
C VAL A 109 -2.05 21.24 21.05
N GLU A 110 -1.49 20.58 20.04
CA GLU A 110 -0.85 19.26 20.23
C GLU A 110 0.28 19.45 21.26
N VAL A 111 0.08 18.99 22.50
CA VAL A 111 1.18 18.76 23.43
C VAL A 111 1.93 17.57 22.86
N GLU A 112 3.11 17.80 22.29
CA GLU A 112 3.95 16.76 21.70
C GLU A 112 4.41 15.78 22.79
N VAL A 113 3.67 14.69 22.96
CA VAL A 113 4.12 13.57 23.78
C VAL A 113 5.16 12.80 22.96
N PRO A 114 6.41 12.63 23.44
CA PRO A 114 7.49 11.99 22.68
C PRO A 114 7.14 10.58 22.16
N LEU A 115 6.28 9.86 22.90
CA LEU A 115 5.80 8.54 22.51
C LEU A 115 4.93 8.58 21.23
N ASP A 116 4.07 9.59 21.09
CA ASP A 116 3.19 9.76 19.93
C ASP A 116 3.96 10.10 18.65
N PHE A 117 5.15 10.69 18.78
CA PHE A 117 6.04 10.94 17.66
C PHE A 117 6.63 9.63 17.10
N LEU A 118 7.06 8.74 17.99
CA LEU A 118 7.70 7.47 17.62
C LEU A 118 6.69 6.48 17.02
N PHE A 119 5.50 6.35 17.64
CA PHE A 119 4.41 5.52 17.11
C PHE A 119 3.90 5.99 15.75
N ARG A 120 3.99 7.30 15.47
CA ARG A 120 3.60 7.92 14.20
C ARG A 120 4.55 7.54 13.06
N GLY A 121 5.87 7.54 13.31
CA GLY A 121 6.87 7.06 12.35
C GLY A 121 6.70 5.57 12.05
N VAL A 122 6.56 4.76 13.11
CA VAL A 122 6.35 3.31 13.00
C VAL A 122 5.09 2.99 12.20
N ARG A 123 3.96 3.66 12.49
CA ARG A 123 2.69 3.43 11.77
C ARG A 123 2.81 3.67 10.28
N TYR A 124 3.47 4.74 9.88
CA TYR A 124 3.69 5.03 8.46
C TYR A 124 4.50 3.93 7.78
N ILE A 125 5.62 3.52 8.39
CA ILE A 125 6.48 2.46 7.85
C ILE A 125 5.72 1.14 7.75
N VAL A 126 4.96 0.78 8.80
CA VAL A 126 4.13 -0.44 8.82
C VAL A 126 3.11 -0.43 7.68
N LEU A 127 2.45 0.70 7.42
CA LEU A 127 1.49 0.82 6.31
C LEU A 127 2.18 0.69 4.94
N VAL A 128 3.34 1.32 4.74
CA VAL A 128 4.10 1.15 3.49
C VAL A 128 4.52 -0.30 3.28
N VAL A 129 5.04 -0.95 4.31
CA VAL A 129 5.43 -2.37 4.27
C VAL A 129 4.21 -3.24 3.97
N PHE A 130 3.08 -2.99 4.62
CA PHE A 130 1.82 -3.68 4.36
C PHE A 130 1.41 -3.58 2.89
N TYR A 131 1.40 -2.38 2.31
CA TYR A 131 1.08 -2.20 0.89
C TYR A 131 2.07 -2.92 -0.03
N CYS A 132 3.37 -2.89 0.27
CA CYS A 132 4.38 -3.62 -0.50
C CYS A 132 4.17 -5.14 -0.43
N VAL A 133 3.85 -5.68 0.76
CA VAL A 133 3.54 -7.10 0.96
C VAL A 133 2.29 -7.49 0.19
N MET A 134 1.25 -6.65 0.18
CA MET A 134 0.02 -6.91 -0.60
C MET A 134 0.30 -6.99 -2.11
N VAL A 135 1.14 -6.10 -2.64
CA VAL A 135 1.58 -6.17 -4.06
C VAL A 135 2.34 -7.47 -4.32
N TRP A 136 3.27 -7.84 -3.43
CA TRP A 136 4.03 -9.07 -3.57
C TRP A 136 3.13 -10.31 -3.51
N LEU A 137 2.20 -10.37 -2.55
CA LEU A 137 1.24 -11.45 -2.39
C LEU A 137 0.38 -11.63 -3.64
N ALA A 138 -0.19 -10.54 -4.17
CA ALA A 138 -0.96 -10.58 -5.41
C ALA A 138 -0.10 -11.09 -6.58
N LYS A 139 1.17 -10.68 -6.70
CA LYS A 139 2.06 -11.22 -7.74
C LYS A 139 2.33 -12.72 -7.56
N TYR A 140 2.55 -13.16 -6.33
CA TYR A 140 2.77 -14.57 -6.01
C TYR A 140 1.54 -15.41 -6.41
N LEU A 141 0.35 -14.98 -6.04
CA LEU A 141 -0.91 -15.63 -6.40
C LEU A 141 -1.11 -15.69 -7.93
N LYS A 142 -0.77 -14.62 -8.67
CA LYS A 142 -0.82 -14.64 -10.14
C LYS A 142 0.15 -15.67 -10.72
N LYS A 143 1.37 -15.76 -10.20
CA LYS A 143 2.38 -16.71 -10.67
C LYS A 143 1.90 -18.15 -10.45
N VAL A 144 1.44 -18.45 -9.24
CA VAL A 144 0.91 -19.78 -8.89
C VAL A 144 -0.23 -20.16 -9.85
N HIS A 145 -1.15 -19.24 -10.15
CA HIS A 145 -2.22 -19.50 -11.11
C HIS A 145 -1.70 -19.85 -12.52
N GLY A 146 -0.69 -19.11 -13.00
CA GLY A 146 -0.06 -19.39 -14.30
C GLY A 146 0.62 -20.76 -14.34
N ASP A 147 1.37 -21.09 -13.29
CA ASP A 147 2.07 -22.37 -13.18
C ASP A 147 1.07 -23.55 -13.15
N TYR A 148 -0.05 -23.42 -12.43
CA TYR A 148 -1.13 -24.42 -12.44
C TYR A 148 -1.78 -24.59 -13.82
N GLN A 149 -2.07 -23.49 -14.52
CA GLN A 149 -2.66 -23.59 -15.87
C GLN A 149 -1.74 -24.28 -16.88
N LEU A 150 -0.42 -24.12 -16.74
CA LEU A 150 0.56 -24.80 -17.59
C LEU A 150 0.56 -26.32 -17.35
N LEU A 151 0.55 -26.74 -16.07
CA LEU A 151 0.51 -28.17 -15.69
C LEU A 151 -0.72 -28.89 -16.26
N PHE A 152 -1.92 -28.32 -16.10
CA PHE A 152 -3.15 -28.93 -16.64
C PHE A 152 -3.17 -28.98 -18.17
N LYS A 153 -2.47 -28.05 -18.85
CA LYS A 153 -2.38 -28.00 -20.31
C LYS A 153 -1.33 -28.96 -20.87
N GLU A 154 -0.36 -29.36 -20.06
CA GLU A 154 0.61 -30.42 -20.38
C GLU A 154 0.02 -31.81 -20.17
N GLU A 155 -0.74 -32.04 -19.08
CA GLU A 155 -1.44 -33.32 -18.87
C GLU A 155 -2.52 -33.61 -19.93
N SER A 156 -3.20 -32.59 -20.46
CA SER A 156 -4.23 -32.79 -21.49
C SER A 156 -3.66 -33.09 -22.90
N LYS A 157 -2.33 -33.16 -23.05
CA LYS A 157 -1.64 -33.44 -24.32
C LYS A 157 -0.99 -34.82 -24.37
N VAL A 158 -1.10 -35.60 -23.29
CA VAL A 158 -0.67 -37.00 -23.19
C VAL A 158 -1.89 -37.90 -23.32
#